data_AF-A0A812R7G7-F1
#
_entry.id   AF-A0A812R7G7-F1
#
_cell.length_a   1.000
_cell.length_b   1.000
_cell.length_c   1.000
_cell.angle_alpha   90.00
_cell.angle_beta   90.00
_cell.angle_gamma   90.00
#
_symmetry.space_group_name_H-M   'P 1'
#
loop_
_entity.id
_entity.type
_entity.pdbx_description
1 polymer ?
#
loop_
_entity_poly.entity_id
_entity_poly.type
_entity_poly.pdbx_seq_one_letter_code
_entity_poly.pdbx_strand_id
1 'polypeptide(L)'
;MAEPTAGAARRGAKRQKIMSLLEACGLDKEANRLQTLSGSAALAAPQCQALCLQLVRQVELQRELTELRAAEDRQAAELEGRLKKSLEMEAKVEAKRLLLEVRNVLDAWDAEHSGTRGHT
;
A
#
# COMPACT_ATOMS: atom_id res chain seq x y z
N MET A 1 30.47 -49.75 12.96
CA MET A 1 29.93 -48.78 11.98
C MET A 1 28.82 -48.02 12.68
N ALA A 2 28.98 -46.71 12.91
CA ALA A 2 28.02 -45.91 13.68
C ALA A 2 26.98 -45.28 12.75
N GLU A 3 25.70 -45.56 12.98
CA GLU A 3 24.58 -44.99 12.23
C GLU A 3 24.51 -43.46 12.35
N PRO A 4 24.25 -42.72 11.26
CA PRO A 4 24.06 -41.28 11.35
C PRO A 4 22.66 -40.98 11.91
N THR A 5 22.60 -40.83 13.23
CA THR A 5 21.88 -39.78 13.97
C THR A 5 20.66 -39.13 13.26
N ALA A 6 19.48 -39.78 13.32
CA ALA A 6 18.20 -39.15 12.96
C ALA A 6 17.96 -37.79 13.67
N GLY A 7 18.56 -37.60 14.84
CA GLY A 7 18.55 -36.32 15.57
C GLY A 7 19.33 -35.19 14.90
N ALA A 8 20.40 -35.47 14.14
CA ALA A 8 21.18 -34.44 13.45
C ALA A 8 20.45 -33.90 12.22
N ALA A 9 19.81 -34.78 11.44
CA ALA A 9 18.98 -34.39 10.30
C ALA A 9 17.79 -33.50 10.72
N ARG A 10 17.11 -33.84 11.82
CA ARG A 10 15.99 -33.05 12.37
C ARG A 10 16.41 -31.67 12.86
N ARG A 11 17.64 -31.54 13.40
CA ARG A 11 18.23 -30.25 13.82
C ARG A 11 18.60 -29.38 12.61
N GLY A 12 19.13 -29.99 11.54
CA GLY A 12 19.44 -29.30 10.28
C GLY A 12 18.21 -28.68 9.62
N ALA A 13 17.12 -29.45 9.49
CA ALA A 13 15.88 -28.99 8.85
C ALA A 13 15.22 -27.82 9.62
N LYS A 14 15.19 -27.88 10.96
CA LYS A 14 14.67 -26.77 11.78
C LYS A 14 15.52 -25.50 11.64
N ARG A 15 16.84 -25.65 11.52
CA ARG A 15 17.78 -24.53 11.35
C ARG A 15 17.58 -23.81 10.02
N GLN A 16 17.43 -24.57 8.92
CA GLN A 16 17.09 -23.99 7.62
C GLN A 16 15.78 -23.19 7.67
N LYS A 17 14.74 -23.74 8.30
CA LYS A 17 13.45 -23.05 8.45
C LYS A 17 13.55 -21.76 9.25
N ILE A 18 14.41 -21.71 10.28
CA ILE A 18 14.66 -20.48 11.04
C ILE A 18 15.41 -19.45 10.20
N MET A 19 16.41 -19.86 9.41
CA MET A 19 17.12 -18.90 8.54
C MET A 19 16.19 -18.29 7.49
N SER A 20 15.35 -19.10 6.83
CA SER A 20 14.38 -18.58 5.85
C SER A 20 13.38 -17.60 6.47
N LEU A 21 13.01 -17.79 7.75
CA LEU A 21 12.12 -16.86 8.46
C LEU A 21 12.85 -15.55 8.81
N LEU A 22 14.11 -15.62 9.19
CA LEU A 22 14.93 -14.43 9.46
C LEU A 22 15.13 -13.59 8.19
N GLU A 23 15.44 -14.22 7.06
CA GLU A 23 15.54 -13.57 5.75
C GLU A 23 14.21 -12.94 5.33
N ALA A 24 13.08 -13.67 5.48
CA ALA A 24 11.75 -13.12 5.21
C ALA A 24 11.38 -11.91 6.10
N CYS A 25 11.99 -11.84 7.29
CA CYS A 25 11.85 -10.71 8.20
C CYS A 25 12.89 -9.59 7.96
N GLY A 26 13.81 -9.72 7.00
CA GLY A 26 14.88 -8.73 6.76
C GLY A 26 15.98 -8.72 7.83
N LEU A 27 16.15 -9.85 8.53
CA LEU A 27 17.19 -10.08 9.53
C LEU A 27 18.35 -10.90 8.92
N ASP A 28 18.80 -10.50 7.73
CA ASP A 28 19.82 -11.23 6.95
C ASP A 28 21.17 -11.31 7.67
N LYS A 29 21.50 -10.29 8.47
CA LYS A 29 22.75 -10.28 9.26
C LYS A 29 22.73 -11.37 10.33
N GLU A 30 21.58 -11.60 10.95
CA GLU A 30 21.36 -12.64 11.95
C GLU A 30 21.29 -14.03 11.28
N ALA A 31 20.65 -14.16 10.12
CA ALA A 31 20.67 -15.39 9.33
C ALA A 31 22.12 -15.79 8.97
N ASN A 32 22.92 -14.84 8.46
CA ASN A 32 24.34 -15.05 8.13
C ASN A 32 25.20 -15.40 9.37
N ARG A 33 24.96 -14.73 10.51
CA ARG A 33 25.64 -15.07 11.78
C ARG A 33 25.32 -16.49 12.25
N LEU A 34 24.08 -16.94 12.10
CA LEU A 34 23.70 -18.31 12.40
C LEU A 34 24.37 -19.28 11.43
N GLN A 35 24.47 -18.93 10.15
CA GLN A 35 25.13 -19.77 9.15
C GLN A 35 26.62 -19.97 9.45
N THR A 36 27.34 -18.94 9.91
CA THR A 36 28.77 -19.04 10.26
C THR A 36 29.05 -19.81 11.56
N LEU A 37 28.08 -19.88 12.48
CA LEU A 37 28.16 -20.73 13.69
C LEU A 37 27.98 -22.24 13.39
N SER A 38 28.12 -22.66 12.12
CA SER A 38 27.98 -24.05 11.63
C SER A 38 28.92 -25.08 12.29
N GLY A 39 29.93 -24.67 13.06
CA GLY A 39 30.84 -25.56 13.77
C GLY A 39 30.57 -25.60 15.28
N SER A 40 29.86 -26.64 15.75
CA SER A 40 29.74 -27.06 17.17
C SER A 40 29.31 -26.06 18.25
N ALA A 41 29.08 -24.78 17.95
CA ALA A 41 28.63 -23.78 18.91
C ALA A 41 27.11 -23.64 18.84
N ALA A 42 26.39 -24.28 19.77
CA ALA A 42 24.99 -23.95 20.02
C ALA A 42 24.90 -22.51 20.52
N LEU A 43 23.91 -21.73 20.05
CA LEU A 43 23.67 -20.41 20.64
C LEU A 43 23.38 -20.58 22.12
N ALA A 44 24.04 -19.74 22.92
CA ALA A 44 23.71 -19.65 24.33
C ALA A 44 22.25 -19.22 24.48
N ALA A 45 21.54 -19.77 25.47
CA ALA A 45 20.15 -19.41 25.79
C ALA A 45 19.84 -17.90 25.73
N PRO A 46 20.68 -16.98 26.27
CA PRO A 46 20.43 -15.54 26.16
C PRO A 46 20.44 -15.01 24.72
N GLN A 47 21.29 -15.54 23.85
CA GLN A 47 21.35 -15.14 22.43
C GLN A 47 20.12 -15.62 21.66
N CYS A 48 19.63 -16.82 21.98
CA CYS A 48 18.37 -17.33 21.42
C CYS A 48 17.18 -16.47 21.85
N GLN A 49 17.12 -16.06 23.13
CA GLN A 49 16.07 -15.19 23.63
C GLN A 49 16.09 -13.82 22.94
N ALA A 50 17.27 -13.21 22.77
CA ALA A 50 17.41 -11.95 22.07
C ALA A 50 16.93 -12.02 20.61
N LEU A 51 17.27 -13.10 19.90
CA LEU A 51 16.81 -13.34 18.53
C LEU A 51 15.28 -13.47 18.45
N CYS A 52 14.67 -14.19 19.39
CA CYS A 52 13.21 -14.32 19.45
C CYS A 52 12.53 -12.95 19.65
N LEU A 53 13.07 -12.10 20.52
CA LEU A 53 12.52 -10.75 20.74
C LEU A 53 12.65 -9.87 19.49
N GLN A 54 13.78 -9.96 18.78
CA GLN A 54 13.96 -9.26 17.51
C GLN A 54 12.97 -9.73 16.45
N LEU A 55 12.75 -11.04 16.34
CA LEU A 55 11.78 -11.62 15.42
C LEU A 55 10.35 -11.14 15.71
N VAL A 56 9.93 -11.16 16.98
CA VAL A 56 8.58 -10.69 17.37
C VAL A 56 8.41 -9.23 16.98
N ARG A 57 9.37 -8.37 17.35
CA ARG A 57 9.33 -6.94 17.01
C ARG A 57 9.27 -6.71 15.50
N GLN A 58 10.03 -7.48 14.74
CA GLN A 58 10.08 -7.34 13.29
C GLN A 58 8.76 -7.78 12.62
N VAL A 59 8.13 -8.84 13.14
CA VAL A 59 6.80 -9.26 12.68
C VAL A 59 5.73 -8.23 13.01
N GLU A 60 5.78 -7.63 14.20
CA GLU A 60 4.87 -6.54 14.58
C GLU A 60 5.02 -5.33 13.65
N LEU A 61 6.27 -4.93 13.37
CA LEU A 61 6.56 -3.83 12.45
C LEU A 61 6.09 -4.15 11.01
N GLN A 62 6.27 -5.39 10.55
CA GLN A 62 5.78 -5.82 9.23
C GLN A 62 4.25 -5.78 9.15
N ARG A 63 3.55 -6.14 10.23
CA ARG A 63 2.08 -6.02 10.31
C ARG A 63 1.65 -4.57 10.24
N GLU A 64 2.26 -3.70 11.04
CA GLU A 64 1.97 -2.27 11.04
C GLU A 64 2.23 -1.63 9.67
N LEU A 65 3.35 -1.96 9.01
CA LEU A 65 3.62 -1.51 7.64
C LEU A 65 2.56 -2.00 6.63
N THR A 66 2.06 -3.22 6.81
CA THR A 66 1.01 -3.78 5.94
C THR A 66 -0.31 -3.04 6.14
N GLU A 67 -0.67 -2.75 7.39
CA GLU A 67 -1.86 -1.99 7.74
C GLU A 67 -1.80 -0.55 7.23
N LEU A 68 -0.62 0.10 7.36
CA LEU A 68 -0.38 1.45 6.84
C LEU A 68 -0.49 1.50 5.32
N ARG A 69 0.10 0.54 4.59
CA ARG A 69 -0.05 0.45 3.12
C ARG A 69 -1.52 0.27 2.72
N ALA A 70 -2.24 -0.61 3.40
CA ALA A 70 -3.66 -0.79 3.13
C ALA A 70 -4.48 0.48 3.45
N ALA A 71 -4.07 1.29 4.43
CA ALA A 71 -4.69 2.58 4.72
C ALA A 71 -4.39 3.63 3.64
N GLU A 72 -3.14 3.67 3.15
CA GLU A 72 -2.72 4.52 2.03
C GLU A 72 -3.52 4.20 0.76
N ASP A 73 -3.66 2.92 0.41
CA ASP A 73 -4.45 2.48 -0.75
C ASP A 73 -5.91 2.93 -0.65
N ARG A 74 -6.52 2.82 0.55
CA ARG A 74 -7.89 3.29 0.80
C ARG A 74 -8.00 4.81 0.63
N GLN A 75 -7.04 5.57 1.15
CA GLN A 75 -7.01 7.03 1.00
C GLN A 75 -6.83 7.45 -0.45
N ALA A 76 -5.95 6.77 -1.20
CA ALA A 76 -5.73 7.03 -2.62
C ALA A 76 -7.03 6.83 -3.42
N ALA A 77 -7.72 5.70 -3.20
CA ALA A 77 -9.01 5.43 -3.85
C ALA A 77 -10.09 6.45 -3.48
N GLU A 78 -10.13 6.91 -2.22
CA GLU A 78 -11.06 7.95 -1.79
C GLU A 78 -10.77 9.29 -2.48
N LEU A 79 -9.50 9.70 -2.55
CA LEU A 79 -9.08 10.93 -3.22
C LEU A 79 -9.38 10.90 -4.71
N GLU A 80 -9.12 9.78 -5.38
CA GLU A 80 -9.47 9.59 -6.79
C GLU A 80 -10.98 9.72 -7.01
N GLY A 81 -11.78 9.09 -6.14
CA GLY A 81 -13.25 9.20 -6.18
C GLY A 81 -13.74 10.64 -5.94
N ARG A 82 -13.12 11.37 -5.02
CA ARG A 82 -13.43 12.80 -4.75
C ARG A 82 -13.04 13.69 -5.92
N LEU A 83 -11.86 13.48 -6.50
CA LEU A 83 -11.38 14.23 -7.67
C LEU A 83 -12.34 14.07 -8.85
N LYS A 84 -12.75 12.83 -9.15
CA LYS A 84 -13.71 12.55 -10.23
C LYS A 84 -15.02 13.30 -10.04
N LYS A 85 -15.56 13.32 -8.81
CA LYS A 85 -16.78 14.07 -8.48
C LYS A 85 -16.59 15.58 -8.63
N SER A 86 -15.43 16.12 -8.23
CA SER A 86 -15.12 17.55 -8.42
C SER A 86 -15.15 17.91 -9.90
N LEU A 87 -14.45 17.15 -10.74
CA LEU A 87 -14.41 17.37 -12.18
C LEU A 87 -15.81 17.27 -12.83
N GLU A 88 -16.63 16.30 -12.41
CA GLU A 88 -18.01 16.18 -12.88
C GLU A 88 -18.85 17.42 -12.49
N MET A 89 -18.69 17.91 -11.26
CA MET A 89 -19.40 19.09 -10.80
C MET A 89 -18.92 20.37 -11.49
N GLU A 90 -17.62 20.53 -11.70
CA GLU A 90 -17.05 21.63 -12.48
C GLU A 90 -17.59 21.65 -13.90
N ALA A 91 -17.64 20.49 -14.58
CA ALA A 91 -18.22 20.37 -15.91
C ALA A 91 -19.71 20.75 -15.93
N LYS A 92 -20.49 20.35 -14.90
CA LYS A 92 -21.91 20.74 -14.79
C LYS A 92 -22.10 22.24 -14.56
N VAL A 93 -21.23 22.85 -13.75
CA VAL A 93 -21.25 24.29 -13.48
C VAL A 93 -20.92 25.05 -14.77
N GLU A 94 -19.88 24.65 -15.48
CA GLU A 94 -19.48 25.30 -16.73
C GLU A 94 -20.54 25.14 -17.82
N ALA A 95 -21.13 23.95 -17.97
CA ALA A 95 -22.22 23.73 -18.92
C ALA A 95 -23.43 24.64 -18.62
N LYS A 96 -23.81 24.80 -17.34
CA LYS A 96 -24.86 25.73 -16.95
C LYS A 96 -24.50 27.18 -17.26
N ARG A 97 -23.24 27.57 -17.05
CA ARG A 97 -22.75 28.92 -17.38
C ARG A 97 -22.92 29.20 -18.88
N LEU A 98 -22.45 28.29 -19.72
CA LEU A 98 -22.57 28.40 -21.19
C LEU A 98 -24.02 28.44 -21.65
N LEU A 99 -24.92 27.62 -21.07
CA LEU A 99 -26.35 27.66 -21.41
C LEU A 99 -27.00 29.00 -21.05
N LEU A 100 -26.61 29.61 -19.93
CA LEU A 100 -27.08 30.94 -19.54
C LEU A 100 -26.55 32.02 -20.50
N GLU A 101 -25.27 31.94 -20.89
CA GLU A 101 -24.68 32.84 -21.87
C GLU A 101 -25.42 32.76 -23.22
N VAL A 102 -25.67 31.55 -23.74
CA VAL A 102 -26.44 31.34 -24.98
C VAL A 102 -27.86 31.88 -24.85
N ARG A 103 -28.55 31.61 -23.74
CA ARG A 103 -29.91 32.13 -23.52
C ARG A 103 -29.92 33.66 -23.54
N ASN A 104 -28.98 34.30 -22.86
CA ASN A 104 -28.91 35.76 -22.83
C ASN A 104 -28.66 36.35 -24.23
N VAL A 105 -27.87 35.68 -25.07
CA VAL A 105 -27.66 36.08 -26.47
C VAL A 105 -28.94 35.93 -27.29
N LEU A 106 -29.68 34.82 -27.11
CA LEU A 106 -30.96 34.60 -27.79
C LEU A 106 -32.01 35.63 -27.37
N ASP A 107 -32.14 35.89 -26.06
CA ASP A 107 -33.07 36.88 -25.52
C ASP A 107 -32.77 38.29 -26.07
N ALA A 108 -31.49 38.65 -26.19
CA ALA A 108 -31.07 39.92 -26.80
C ALA A 108 -31.39 39.98 -28.30
N TRP A 109 -31.10 38.91 -29.05
CA TRP A 109 -31.41 38.82 -30.46
C TRP A 109 -32.92 38.91 -30.73
N ASP A 110 -33.73 38.18 -29.96
CA ASP A 110 -35.18 38.23 -30.03
C ASP A 110 -35.71 39.65 -29.74
N ALA A 111 -35.17 40.34 -28.73
CA ALA A 111 -35.55 41.72 -28.43
C ALA A 111 -35.27 42.69 -29.58
N GLU A 112 -34.12 42.56 -30.25
CA GLU A 112 -33.76 43.37 -31.43
C GLU A 112 -34.66 43.10 -32.65
N HIS A 113 -35.06 41.83 -32.85
CA HIS A 113 -35.79 41.41 -34.05
C HIS A 113 -37.32 41.35 -33.87
N SER A 114 -37.82 41.42 -32.65
CA SER A 114 -39.25 41.55 -32.35
C SER A 114 -39.79 42.94 -32.68
N GLY A 115 -38.94 43.97 -32.64
CA GLY A 115 -39.31 45.35 -32.97
C GLY A 115 -39.47 45.64 -34.46
N THR A 116 -38.93 44.80 -35.36
CA THR A 116 -38.90 45.06 -36.80
C THR A 116 -40.06 44.45 -37.58
N ARG A 117 -40.92 43.61 -36.96
CA ARG A 117 -42.08 42.99 -37.64
C ARG A 117 -43.40 43.77 -37.53
N GLY A 118 -43.42 44.96 -36.91
CA GLY A 118 -44.64 45.74 -36.62
C GLY A 118 -44.93 46.93 -37.53
N HIS A 119 -44.12 47.20 -38.56
CA HIS A 119 -44.29 48.35 -39.45
C HIS A 119 -44.26 47.94 -40.93
N THR A 120 -45.36 47.38 -41.42
CA THR A 120 -45.79 47.43 -42.82
C THR A 120 -47.30 47.49 -42.86
#